data_AF-A0AAD9QDP4-F1
#
_entry.id   AF-A0AAD9QDP4-F1
#
_cell.length_a   1.000
_cell.length_b   1.000
_cell.length_c   1.000
_cell.angle_alpha   90.00
_cell.angle_beta   90.00
_cell.angle_gamma   90.00
#
_symmetry.space_group_name_H-M   'P 1'
#
loop_
_entity.id
_entity.type
_entity.pdbx_description
1 polymer ?
#
loop_
_entity_poly.entity_id
_entity_poly.type
_entity_poly.pdbx_seq_one_letter_code
_entity_poly.pdbx_strand_id
1 'polypeptide(L)'
;MGQSSNSTWALYRVGIITASRMLPVLRKTDEAGRVKDQQSTANLTIQILGYNKEEKTKAMNWGLMNEPLARKRYKTISQKCHTNFSVSETGLVLSVDWPYVGASPDAIVHCSCCGPGAAEFKVTWTHRENNKGVCCGPRYLFAC
;
A
#
# COMPACT_ATOMS: atom_id res chain seq x y z
N MET A 1 -12.46 2.80 7.06
CA MET A 1 -11.98 1.60 7.79
C MET A 1 -10.50 1.47 7.46
N GLY A 2 -9.62 1.85 8.39
CA GLY A 2 -8.17 1.88 8.17
C GLY A 2 -7.50 0.50 8.30
N GLN A 3 -6.33 0.36 7.67
CA GLN A 3 -5.59 -0.89 7.47
C GLN A 3 -5.07 -1.55 8.76
N SER A 4 -4.87 -0.78 9.84
CA SER A 4 -3.97 -1.19 10.93
C SER A 4 -4.65 -1.61 12.24
N SER A 5 -5.96 -1.41 12.39
CA SER A 5 -6.69 -1.58 13.66
C SER A 5 -7.73 -2.70 13.68
N ASN A 6 -7.92 -3.45 12.59
CA ASN A 6 -8.96 -4.46 12.48
C ASN A 6 -8.37 -5.87 12.36
N SER A 7 -8.68 -6.79 13.27
CA SER A 7 -8.24 -8.20 13.17
C SER A 7 -8.74 -8.90 11.91
N THR A 8 -9.89 -8.47 11.37
CA THR A 8 -10.47 -8.96 10.12
C THR A 8 -9.61 -8.58 8.90
N TRP A 9 -8.75 -7.57 9.04
CA TRP A 9 -7.83 -7.13 7.98
C TRP A 9 -6.84 -8.21 7.56
N ALA A 10 -6.22 -8.88 8.54
CA ALA A 10 -5.29 -9.97 8.28
C ALA A 10 -6.02 -11.16 7.64
N LEU A 11 -7.23 -11.46 8.13
CA LEU A 11 -8.06 -12.54 7.61
C LEU A 11 -8.41 -12.36 6.13
N TYR A 12 -8.83 -11.16 5.71
CA TYR A 12 -9.18 -10.90 4.31
C TYR A 12 -8.00 -10.97 3.35
N ARG A 13 -6.75 -10.96 3.84
CA ARG A 13 -5.54 -11.06 3.01
C ARG A 13 -5.02 -12.49 2.88
N VAL A 14 -5.54 -13.43 3.68
CA VAL A 14 -5.17 -14.84 3.60
C VAL A 14 -5.51 -15.38 2.21
N GLY A 15 -4.52 -15.95 1.53
CA GLY A 15 -4.68 -16.49 0.17
C GLY A 15 -4.66 -15.44 -0.93
N ILE A 16 -4.51 -14.14 -0.60
CA ILE A 16 -4.47 -13.06 -1.59
C ILE A 16 -3.02 -12.66 -1.88
N ILE A 17 -2.64 -12.71 -3.15
CA ILE A 17 -1.40 -12.16 -3.67
C ILE A 17 -1.51 -10.64 -3.67
N THR A 18 -1.15 -10.03 -2.55
CA THR A 18 -1.17 -8.57 -2.42
C THR A 18 -0.04 -7.91 -3.22
N ALA A 19 -0.18 -6.63 -3.56
CA ALA A 19 0.82 -5.86 -4.31
C ALA A 19 2.27 -6.01 -3.77
N SER A 20 2.45 -6.04 -2.44
CA SER A 20 3.77 -6.24 -1.82
C SER A 20 4.36 -7.64 -2.01
N ARG A 21 3.54 -8.63 -2.38
CA ARG A 21 3.92 -10.03 -2.64
C ARG A 21 4.00 -10.36 -4.13
N MET A 22 3.48 -9.50 -5.01
CA MET A 22 3.46 -9.73 -6.45
C MET A 22 4.87 -9.91 -7.04
N LEU A 23 5.81 -9.01 -6.72
CA LEU A 23 7.18 -9.11 -7.24
C LEU A 23 7.89 -10.42 -6.85
N PRO A 24 7.84 -10.88 -5.57
CA PRO A 24 8.29 -12.22 -5.20
C PRO A 24 7.65 -13.36 -5.99
N VAL A 25 6.33 -13.31 -6.24
CA VAL A 25 5.62 -14.33 -7.04
C VAL A 25 6.14 -14.36 -8.47
N LEU A 26 6.24 -13.20 -9.12
CA LEU A 26 6.73 -13.09 -10.50
C LEU A 26 8.18 -13.60 -10.65
N ARG A 27 9.03 -13.37 -9.67
CA ARG A 27 10.41 -13.89 -9.70
C ARG A 27 10.47 -15.41 -9.64
N LYS A 28 9.52 -16.04 -8.93
CA LYS A 28 9.45 -17.48 -8.67
C LYS A 28 8.59 -18.25 -9.68
N THR A 29 7.93 -17.55 -10.59
CA THR A 29 7.10 -18.15 -11.64
C THR A 29 7.71 -17.90 -13.03
N ASP A 30 7.42 -18.80 -13.97
CA ASP A 30 7.76 -18.66 -15.40
C ASP A 30 6.70 -17.81 -16.14
N GLU A 31 6.90 -17.60 -17.44
CA GLU A 31 5.97 -16.83 -18.29
C GLU A 31 4.58 -17.48 -18.40
N ALA A 32 4.48 -18.79 -18.16
CA ALA A 32 3.21 -19.52 -18.11
C ALA A 32 2.59 -19.54 -16.69
N GLY A 33 3.19 -18.83 -15.73
CA GLY A 33 2.72 -18.77 -14.35
C GLY A 33 3.04 -20.01 -13.50
N ARG A 34 3.90 -20.92 -13.98
CA ARG A 34 4.30 -22.13 -13.24
C ARG A 34 5.44 -21.84 -12.29
N VAL A 35 5.43 -22.49 -11.14
CA VAL A 35 6.50 -22.37 -10.14
C VAL A 35 7.80 -22.95 -10.70
N LYS A 36 8.87 -22.15 -10.70
CA LYS A 36 10.21 -22.56 -11.18
C LYS A 36 10.87 -23.58 -10.25
N ASP A 37 10.79 -23.34 -8.94
CA ASP A 37 11.32 -24.22 -7.90
C ASP A 37 10.42 -24.17 -6.66
N GLN A 38 9.76 -25.30 -6.39
CA GLN A 38 8.81 -25.46 -5.28
C GLN A 38 9.46 -25.18 -3.93
N GLN A 39 10.70 -25.65 -3.72
CA GLN A 39 11.37 -25.52 -2.43
C GLN A 39 11.63 -24.04 -2.10
N SER A 40 12.02 -23.25 -3.10
CA SER A 40 12.21 -21.81 -2.92
C SER A 40 10.90 -21.07 -2.58
N THR A 41 9.71 -21.60 -2.88
CA THR A 41 8.44 -20.90 -2.67
C THR A 41 7.86 -21.05 -1.26
N ALA A 42 8.31 -22.02 -0.47
CA ALA A 42 7.70 -22.36 0.83
C ALA A 42 7.46 -21.14 1.74
N ASN A 43 8.48 -20.28 1.90
CA ASN A 43 8.36 -19.06 2.71
C ASN A 43 7.36 -18.05 2.14
N LEU A 44 7.27 -17.93 0.82
CA LEU A 44 6.31 -17.03 0.17
C LEU A 44 4.88 -17.56 0.34
N THR A 45 4.69 -18.88 0.25
CA THR A 45 3.40 -19.53 0.49
C THR A 45 2.93 -19.31 1.94
N ILE A 46 3.82 -19.49 2.92
CA ILE A 46 3.54 -19.19 4.34
C ILE A 46 3.07 -17.74 4.52
N GLN A 47 3.73 -16.79 3.84
CA GLN A 47 3.38 -15.37 3.89
C GLN A 47 2.04 -15.04 3.24
N ILE A 48 1.72 -15.67 2.10
CA ILE A 48 0.43 -15.48 1.41
C ILE A 48 -0.71 -16.10 2.22
N LEU A 49 -0.48 -17.26 2.84
CA LEU A 49 -1.48 -17.94 3.67
C LEU A 49 -1.62 -17.33 5.08
N GLY A 50 -0.81 -16.31 5.42
CA GLY A 50 -0.91 -15.60 6.69
C GLY A 50 -0.50 -16.43 7.92
N TYR A 51 0.32 -17.48 7.73
CA TYR A 51 0.81 -18.31 8.84
C TYR A 51 1.98 -17.67 9.60
N ASN A 52 2.57 -16.60 9.07
CA ASN A 52 3.61 -15.86 9.77
C ASN A 52 3.00 -14.89 10.80
N LYS A 53 3.68 -14.75 11.94
CA LYS A 53 3.36 -13.69 12.89
C LYS A 53 3.79 -12.33 12.32
N GLU A 54 2.96 -11.31 12.52
CA GLU A 54 3.33 -9.94 12.19
C GLU A 54 4.25 -9.37 13.27
N GLU A 55 5.48 -9.03 12.89
CA GLU A 55 6.42 -8.34 13.76
C GLU A 55 6.51 -6.87 13.32
N LYS A 56 6.19 -5.95 14.25
CA LYS A 56 6.22 -4.51 13.99
C LYS A 56 7.53 -3.92 14.52
N THR A 57 8.36 -3.44 13.62
CA THR A 57 9.59 -2.73 14.00
C THR A 57 9.29 -1.29 14.44
N LYS A 58 10.22 -0.64 15.15
CA LYS A 58 10.10 0.79 15.50
C LYS A 58 9.85 1.68 14.28
N ALA A 59 10.54 1.40 13.17
CA ALA A 59 10.37 2.13 11.92
C ALA A 59 8.97 1.93 11.32
N MET A 60 8.41 0.73 11.39
CA MET A 60 7.04 0.47 10.92
C MET A 60 6.00 1.19 11.78
N ASN A 61 6.16 1.16 13.11
CA ASN A 61 5.26 1.89 14.01
C ASN A 61 5.30 3.40 13.76
N TRP A 62 6.50 3.96 13.51
CA TRP A 62 6.63 5.37 13.12
C TRP A 62 5.86 5.70 11.85
N GLY A 63 6.00 4.87 10.80
CA GLY A 63 5.25 5.03 9.56
C GLY A 63 3.75 5.05 9.81
N LEU A 64 3.24 4.04 10.53
CA LEU A 64 1.83 3.90 10.88
C LEU A 64 1.29 5.10 11.67
N MET A 65 2.06 5.62 12.63
CA MET A 65 1.63 6.77 13.44
C MET A 65 1.59 8.08 12.64
N ASN A 66 2.44 8.23 11.63
CA ASN A 66 2.59 9.48 10.88
C ASN A 66 1.87 9.50 9.54
N GLU A 67 1.42 8.34 9.03
CA GLU A 67 0.65 8.24 7.79
C GLU A 67 -0.59 9.16 7.78
N PRO A 68 -1.41 9.28 8.86
CA PRO A 68 -2.55 10.20 8.86
C PRO A 68 -2.13 11.67 8.69
N LEU A 69 -0.97 12.05 9.24
CA LEU A 69 -0.42 13.40 9.09
C LEU A 69 0.06 13.65 7.65
N ALA A 70 0.75 12.68 7.06
CA ALA A 70 1.16 12.74 5.65
C ALA A 70 -0.04 12.88 4.70
N ARG A 71 -1.09 12.07 4.92
CA ARG A 71 -2.36 12.12 4.19
C ARG A 71 -3.03 13.50 4.30
N LYS A 72 -3.09 14.06 5.52
CA LYS A 72 -3.66 15.39 5.77
C LYS A 72 -2.89 16.49 5.04
N ARG A 73 -1.56 16.46 5.10
CA ARG A 73 -0.69 17.42 4.39
C ARG A 73 -0.89 17.33 2.87
N TYR A 74 -0.87 16.11 2.33
CA TYR A 74 -1.12 15.85 0.92
C TYR A 74 -2.49 16.38 0.47
N LYS A 75 -3.55 16.17 1.27
CA LYS A 75 -4.89 16.72 1.02
C LYS A 75 -4.85 18.25 0.93
N THR A 76 -4.33 18.93 1.95
CA THR A 76 -4.31 20.39 2.03
C THR A 76 -3.56 21.04 0.86
N ILE A 77 -2.45 20.44 0.44
CA ILE A 77 -1.64 20.97 -0.67
C ILE A 77 -2.33 20.73 -2.00
N SER A 78 -2.84 19.50 -2.22
CA SER A 78 -3.48 19.14 -3.47
C SER A 78 -4.77 19.94 -3.72
N GLN A 79 -5.54 20.24 -2.69
CA GLN A 79 -6.75 21.07 -2.79
C GLN A 79 -6.51 22.50 -3.32
N LYS A 80 -5.25 23.00 -3.29
CA LYS A 80 -4.91 24.31 -3.84
C LYS A 80 -4.79 24.32 -5.37
N CYS A 81 -4.54 23.16 -5.97
CA CYS A 81 -4.22 23.05 -7.39
C CYS A 81 -5.16 22.09 -8.14
N HIS A 82 -6.04 21.38 -7.43
CA HIS A 82 -6.92 20.36 -7.97
C HIS A 82 -8.40 20.64 -7.65
N THR A 83 -9.28 20.42 -8.64
CA THR A 83 -10.73 20.68 -8.54
C THR A 83 -11.47 19.52 -7.88
N ASN A 84 -12.31 19.82 -6.87
CA ASN A 84 -13.08 18.82 -6.11
C ASN A 84 -12.21 17.67 -5.59
N PHE A 85 -11.01 18.00 -5.12
CA PHE A 85 -10.03 17.02 -4.68
C PHE A 85 -10.40 16.42 -3.33
N SER A 86 -10.42 15.08 -3.27
CA SER A 86 -10.52 14.32 -2.03
C SER A 86 -9.51 13.18 -1.99
N VAL A 87 -9.12 12.81 -0.77
CA VAL A 87 -8.28 11.65 -0.48
C VAL A 87 -8.86 10.97 0.76
N SER A 88 -9.09 9.67 0.66
CA SER A 88 -9.74 8.87 1.70
C SER A 88 -9.03 7.53 1.90
N GLU A 89 -9.05 7.04 3.13
CA GLU A 89 -8.59 5.69 3.45
C GLU A 89 -9.34 4.64 2.64
N THR A 90 -8.64 3.55 2.33
CA THR A 90 -9.22 2.37 1.67
C THR A 90 -8.80 1.09 2.38
N GLY A 91 -9.58 0.05 2.15
CA GLY A 91 -9.27 -1.31 2.55
C GLY A 91 -8.60 -2.09 1.42
N LEU A 92 -8.79 -3.41 1.46
CA LEU A 92 -8.30 -4.34 0.46
C LEU A 92 -9.19 -4.21 -0.79
N VAL A 93 -8.57 -3.95 -1.93
CA VAL A 93 -9.21 -3.89 -3.24
C VAL A 93 -8.78 -5.13 -4.00
N LEU A 94 -9.74 -5.95 -4.42
CA LEU A 94 -9.48 -7.15 -5.21
C LEU A 94 -9.57 -6.84 -6.70
N SER A 95 -8.79 -7.56 -7.51
CA SER A 95 -8.98 -7.57 -8.95
C SER A 95 -10.27 -8.30 -9.31
N VAL A 96 -11.03 -7.74 -10.24
CA VAL A 96 -12.27 -8.36 -10.75
C VAL A 96 -11.94 -9.61 -11.57
N ASP A 97 -10.90 -9.52 -12.41
CA ASP A 97 -10.50 -10.61 -13.30
C ASP A 97 -9.74 -11.71 -12.56
N TRP A 98 -9.05 -11.34 -11.47
CA TRP A 98 -8.15 -12.23 -10.73
C TRP A 98 -8.41 -12.11 -9.23
N PRO A 99 -9.45 -12.74 -8.67
CA PRO A 99 -9.87 -12.54 -7.28
C PRO A 99 -8.81 -12.90 -6.22
N TYR A 100 -7.80 -13.68 -6.61
CA TYR A 100 -6.63 -14.00 -5.78
C TYR A 100 -5.54 -12.91 -5.79
N VAL A 101 -5.72 -11.83 -6.56
CA VAL A 101 -4.83 -10.67 -6.61
C VAL A 101 -5.54 -9.47 -5.98
N GLY A 102 -4.82 -8.78 -5.10
CA GLY A 102 -5.36 -7.60 -4.43
C GLY A 102 -4.32 -6.52 -4.19
N ALA A 103 -4.78 -5.31 -3.99
CA ALA A 103 -3.96 -4.19 -3.57
C ALA A 103 -4.61 -3.51 -2.40
N SER A 104 -3.79 -2.80 -1.65
CA SER A 104 -4.21 -2.19 -0.41
C SER A 104 -3.58 -0.81 -0.31
N PRO A 105 -4.01 0.14 -1.17
CA PRO A 105 -3.43 1.47 -1.18
C PRO A 105 -3.61 2.16 0.17
N ASP A 106 -2.72 3.07 0.52
CA ASP A 106 -2.90 3.85 1.75
C ASP A 106 -4.12 4.77 1.62
N ALA A 107 -4.36 5.32 0.42
CA ALA A 107 -5.57 6.08 0.12
C ALA A 107 -6.01 6.00 -1.35
N ILE A 108 -7.29 6.27 -1.57
CA ILE A 108 -7.87 6.55 -2.88
C ILE A 108 -8.02 8.06 -3.03
N VAL A 109 -7.70 8.56 -4.22
CA VAL A 109 -7.77 9.96 -4.62
C VAL A 109 -8.90 10.12 -5.63
N HIS A 110 -9.65 11.19 -5.49
CA HIS A 110 -10.62 11.63 -6.48
C HIS A 110 -10.32 13.10 -6.85
N CYS A 111 -10.06 13.37 -8.13
CA CYS A 111 -10.07 14.72 -8.68
C CYS A 111 -10.96 14.78 -9.92
N SER A 112 -11.80 15.81 -10.05
CA SER A 112 -12.52 16.08 -11.29
C SER A 112 -11.59 16.40 -12.46
N CYS A 113 -10.38 16.90 -12.16
CA CYS A 113 -9.37 17.33 -13.12
C CYS A 113 -8.49 16.20 -13.68
N CYS A 114 -8.13 15.23 -12.82
CA CYS A 114 -7.15 14.18 -13.14
C CYS A 114 -7.77 12.77 -13.15
N GLY A 115 -9.02 12.64 -12.72
CA GLY A 115 -9.67 11.36 -12.50
C GLY A 115 -9.34 10.72 -11.15
N PRO A 116 -9.72 9.44 -10.97
CA PRO A 116 -9.40 8.68 -9.77
C PRO A 116 -7.93 8.25 -9.74
N GLY A 117 -7.39 8.04 -8.54
CA GLY A 117 -6.03 7.56 -8.35
C GLY A 117 -5.83 6.85 -7.01
N ALA A 118 -4.65 6.27 -6.82
CA ALA A 118 -4.20 5.72 -5.56
C ALA A 118 -3.01 6.54 -5.04
N ALA A 119 -2.92 6.71 -3.72
CA ALA A 119 -1.80 7.37 -3.05
C ALA A 119 -1.14 6.39 -2.07
N GLU A 120 0.20 6.42 -2.06
CA GLU A 120 1.07 5.64 -1.18
C GLU A 120 1.93 6.64 -0.38
N PHE A 121 1.88 6.60 0.94
CA PHE A 121 2.61 7.49 1.84
C PHE A 121 3.79 6.74 2.46
N LYS A 122 5.00 7.31 2.35
CA LYS A 122 6.21 6.68 2.87
C LYS A 122 6.90 7.56 3.89
N VAL A 123 6.42 7.50 5.12
CA VAL A 123 7.05 8.23 6.23
C VAL A 123 8.19 7.42 6.82
N THR A 124 9.42 7.83 6.56
CA THR A 124 10.61 7.06 6.98
C THR A 124 11.16 7.52 8.33
N TRP A 125 11.53 6.57 9.20
CA TRP A 125 12.17 6.86 10.50
C TRP A 125 13.50 7.62 10.35
N THR A 126 14.23 7.35 9.28
CA THR A 126 15.53 7.97 8.98
C THR A 126 15.42 9.46 8.67
N HIS A 127 14.31 9.92 8.10
CA HIS A 127 14.11 11.33 7.71
C HIS A 127 13.18 12.09 8.67
N ARG A 128 12.94 11.59 9.88
CA ARG A 128 12.01 12.19 10.86
C ARG A 128 12.29 13.66 11.22
N GLU A 129 13.55 14.09 11.09
CA GLU A 129 14.01 15.46 11.38
C GLU A 129 14.04 16.36 10.12
N ASN A 130 13.85 15.79 8.92
CA ASN A 130 13.92 16.51 7.66
C ASN A 130 12.55 17.07 7.26
N ASN A 131 12.35 18.37 7.45
CA ASN A 131 11.10 19.06 7.12
C ASN A 131 11.08 19.53 5.66
N LYS A 132 11.19 18.62 4.68
CA LYS A 132 11.09 18.97 3.26
C LYS A 132 9.62 19.08 2.83
N GLY A 133 9.30 20.17 2.13
CA GLY A 133 7.95 20.46 1.64
C GLY A 133 7.46 19.45 0.60
N VAL A 134 6.16 19.21 0.59
CA VAL A 134 5.47 18.38 -0.40
C VAL A 134 5.08 19.27 -1.59
N CYS A 135 5.52 18.93 -2.79
CA CYS A 135 5.22 19.70 -4.01
C CYS A 135 4.00 19.13 -4.76
N CYS A 136 3.22 20.00 -5.39
CA CYS A 136 2.09 19.60 -6.22
C CYS A 136 2.58 19.16 -7.61
N GLY A 137 3.01 17.91 -7.74
CA GLY A 137 3.46 17.31 -9.01
C GLY A 137 2.60 16.13 -9.43
N PRO A 138 2.40 15.89 -10.74
CA PRO A 138 1.55 14.81 -11.23
C PRO A 138 2.29 13.47 -11.15
N ARG A 139 1.62 12.49 -10.53
CA ARG A 139 1.97 11.06 -10.45
C ARG A 139 3.18 10.73 -9.55
N TYR A 140 2.87 9.94 -8.51
CA TYR A 140 3.79 9.43 -7.48
C TYR A 140 4.30 10.51 -6.52
N LEU A 141 3.41 10.93 -5.61
CA LEU A 141 3.82 11.70 -4.46
C LEU A 141 4.44 10.79 -3.41
N PHE A 142 5.77 10.64 -3.47
CA PHE A 142 6.57 10.31 -2.31
C PHE A 142 6.47 11.49 -1.33
N ALA A 143 5.54 11.42 -0.39
CA ALA A 143 5.70 12.15 0.86
C ALA A 143 6.78 11.38 1.65
N CYS A 144 8.02 11.85 1.61
CA CYS A 144 9.11 11.39 2.49
C CYS A 144 8.79 11.66 3.97
#